data_AF-A0A934GZA6-F1
#
_entry.id   AF-A0A934GZA6-F1
#
_cell.length_a   1.000
_cell.length_b   1.000
_cell.length_c   1.000
_cell.angle_alpha   90.00
_cell.angle_beta   90.00
_cell.angle_gamma   90.00
#
_symmetry.space_group_name_H-M   'P 1'
#
loop_
_entity.id
_entity.type
_entity.pdbx_description
1 polymer ?
#
loop_
_entity_poly.entity_id
_entity_poly.type
_entity_poly.pdbx_seq_one_letter_code
_entity_poly.pdbx_strand_id
1 'polypeptide(L)'
;MDVHCCNCGEPWDQYFLRHELADETPESLTAERWKFGRNRLVVLHCPACPKDGDHLPDAQDRAAAVEEIARLLGDDEDGLAGTLEDFGL
;
A
#
# COMPACT_ATOMS: atom_id res chain seq x y z
N MET A 1 4.43 -7.43 9.56
CA MET A 1 4.97 -6.09 9.32
C MET A 1 3.86 -5.31 8.68
N ASP A 2 3.65 -4.10 9.17
CA ASP A 2 2.60 -3.23 8.66
C ASP A 2 3.16 -2.38 7.52
N VAL A 3 2.38 -2.23 6.45
CA VAL A 3 2.64 -1.25 5.38
C VAL A 3 1.52 -0.23 5.39
N HIS A 4 1.85 1.05 5.18
CA HIS A 4 0.86 2.11 5.31
C HIS A 4 0.30 2.50 3.94
N CYS A 5 -0.99 2.85 3.94
CA CYS A 5 -1.61 3.47 2.78
C CYS A 5 -0.90 4.81 2.49
N CYS A 6 -0.35 4.97 1.29
CA CYS A 6 0.31 6.21 0.87
C CYS A 6 -0.63 7.42 0.91
N ASN A 7 -1.94 7.21 0.79
CA ASN A 7 -2.93 8.28 0.73
C ASN A 7 -3.48 8.71 2.10
N CYS A 8 -3.69 7.79 3.04
CA CYS A 8 -4.31 8.12 4.33
C CYS A 8 -3.50 7.68 5.56
N GLY A 9 -2.39 6.96 5.37
CA GLY A 9 -1.54 6.47 6.45
C GLY A 9 -2.10 5.30 7.23
N GLU A 10 -3.23 4.72 6.81
CA GLU A 10 -3.79 3.55 7.49
C GLU A 10 -2.81 2.36 7.39
N PRO A 11 -2.42 1.73 8.51
CA PRO A 11 -1.58 0.55 8.49
C PRO A 11 -2.38 -0.68 8.03
N TRP A 12 -1.75 -1.51 7.21
CA TRP A 12 -2.29 -2.77 6.75
C TRP A 12 -1.28 -3.87 6.96
N ASP A 13 -1.73 -4.97 7.54
CA ASP A 13 -0.89 -6.14 7.75
C ASP A 13 -0.51 -6.78 6.40
N GLN A 14 0.79 -7.01 6.20
CA GLN A 14 1.31 -7.60 4.96
C GLN A 14 0.68 -8.97 4.65
N TYR A 15 0.34 -9.76 5.68
CA TYR A 15 -0.19 -11.10 5.49
C TYR A 15 -1.62 -11.02 4.95
N PHE A 16 -2.45 -10.14 5.50
CA PHE A 16 -3.77 -9.82 4.95
C PHE A 16 -3.68 -9.41 3.47
N LEU A 17 -2.79 -8.47 3.14
CA LEU A 17 -2.65 -7.99 1.76
C LEU A 17 -2.23 -9.09 0.79
N ARG A 18 -1.31 -9.98 1.21
CA ARG A 18 -0.75 -11.03 0.34
C ARG A 18 -1.61 -12.28 0.24
N HIS A 19 -2.31 -12.65 1.32
CA HIS A 19 -2.99 -13.93 1.42
C HIS A 19 -4.51 -13.80 1.43
N GLU A 20 -5.07 -12.91 2.25
CA GLU A 20 -6.52 -12.77 2.39
C GLU A 20 -7.12 -12.09 1.15
N LEU A 21 -6.40 -11.14 0.56
CA LEU A 21 -6.84 -10.52 -0.69
C LEU A 21 -6.40 -11.31 -1.94
N ALA A 22 -5.63 -12.39 -1.82
CA ALA A 22 -4.96 -13.06 -2.96
C ALA A 22 -5.94 -13.49 -4.05
N ASP A 23 -7.09 -14.02 -3.65
CA ASP A 23 -8.12 -14.57 -4.52
C ASP A 23 -9.10 -13.50 -5.04
N GLU A 24 -8.99 -12.25 -4.57
CA GLU A 24 -9.84 -11.15 -5.01
C GLU A 24 -9.48 -10.69 -6.43
N THR A 25 -10.51 -10.46 -7.25
CA THR A 25 -10.31 -9.96 -8.61
C THR A 25 -9.99 -8.46 -8.60
N PRO A 26 -9.30 -7.92 -9.63
CA PRO A 26 -9.07 -6.49 -9.75
C PRO A 26 -10.35 -5.64 -9.71
N GLU A 27 -11.46 -6.16 -10.25
CA GLU A 27 -12.76 -5.49 -10.23
C GLU A 27 -13.35 -5.44 -8.82
N SER A 28 -13.25 -6.53 -8.07
CA SER A 28 -13.68 -6.62 -6.65
C SER A 28 -12.89 -5.61 -5.80
N LEU A 29 -11.56 -5.65 -5.91
CA LEU A 29 -10.66 -4.75 -5.20
C LEU A 29 -10.95 -3.28 -5.53
N THR A 30 -11.18 -2.95 -6.81
CA THR A 30 -11.52 -1.59 -7.23
C THR A 30 -12.88 -1.15 -6.69
N ALA A 31 -13.87 -2.04 -6.67
CA ALA A 31 -15.19 -1.77 -6.08
C ALA A 31 -15.09 -1.47 -4.58
N GLU A 32 -14.16 -2.11 -3.88
CA GLU A 32 -13.82 -1.83 -2.48
C GLU A 32 -12.91 -0.60 -2.28
N ARG A 33 -12.51 0.07 -3.37
CA ARG A 33 -11.63 1.25 -3.40
C ARG A 33 -10.16 0.95 -3.11
N TRP A 34 -9.71 -0.29 -3.27
CA TRP A 34 -8.28 -0.57 -3.28
C TRP A 34 -7.62 -0.04 -4.55
N LYS A 35 -6.42 0.53 -4.39
CA LYS A 35 -5.50 0.81 -5.49
C LYS A 35 -4.10 0.43 -5.04
N PHE A 36 -3.50 -0.49 -5.77
CA PHE A 36 -2.13 -0.92 -5.54
C PHE A 36 -1.20 -0.35 -6.62
N GLY A 37 0.08 -0.24 -6.26
CA GLY A 37 1.16 0.10 -7.17
C GLY A 37 1.75 -1.13 -7.85
N ARG A 38 3.08 -1.23 -7.87
CA ARG A 38 3.80 -2.38 -8.44
C ARG A 38 3.38 -3.75 -7.88
N ASN A 39 3.04 -3.84 -6.60
CA ASN A 39 2.54 -5.06 -5.95
C ASN A 39 1.57 -4.71 -4.81
N ARG A 40 1.05 -5.74 -4.12
CA ARG A 40 0.04 -5.59 -3.06
C ARG A 40 0.53 -4.88 -1.79
N LEU A 41 1.84 -4.75 -1.59
CA LEU A 41 2.43 -4.01 -0.47
C LEU A 41 2.52 -2.50 -0.76
N VAL A 42 2.45 -2.09 -2.02
CA VAL A 42 2.40 -0.68 -2.42
C VAL A 42 0.95 -0.20 -2.40
N VAL A 43 0.44 0.15 -1.21
CA VAL A 43 -0.95 0.58 -1.01
C VAL A 43 -1.12 2.05 -1.39
N LEU A 44 -1.50 2.34 -2.63
CA LEU A 44 -1.71 3.72 -3.10
C LEU A 44 -3.03 4.33 -2.62
N HIS A 45 -4.05 3.50 -2.43
CA HIS A 45 -5.34 3.89 -1.86
C HIS A 45 -6.01 2.66 -1.24
N CYS A 46 -6.69 2.83 -0.10
CA CYS A 46 -7.37 1.76 0.62
C CYS A 46 -8.84 2.10 0.91
N PRO A 47 -9.66 1.12 1.34
CA PRO A 47 -11.06 1.33 1.70
C PRO A 47 -11.26 2.34 2.84
N ALA A 48 -10.29 2.43 3.76
CA ALA A 48 -10.29 3.35 4.90
C ALA A 48 -9.97 4.81 4.52
N CYS A 49 -9.48 5.07 3.30
CA CYS A 49 -9.24 6.44 2.85
C CYS A 49 -10.52 7.28 2.96
N PRO A 50 -10.43 8.53 3.45
CA PRO A 50 -11.59 9.41 3.54
C PRO A 50 -12.24 9.58 2.16
N LYS A 51 -13.58 9.58 2.12
CA LYS A 51 -14.34 9.83 0.88
C LYS A 51 -14.25 11.30 0.47
N ASP A 52 -14.29 12.17 1.47
CA ASP A 52 -14.19 13.61 1.39
C ASP A 52 -13.23 14.11 2.48
N GLY A 53 -12.46 15.15 2.21
CA GLY A 53 -11.52 15.74 3.17
C GLY A 53 -10.05 15.43 2.86
N ASP A 54 -9.18 15.80 3.80
CA ASP A 54 -7.74 15.85 3.56
C ASP A 54 -7.09 14.47 3.68
N HIS A 55 -6.34 14.13 2.63
CA HIS A 55 -5.39 13.03 2.60
C HIS A 55 -4.09 13.43 3.32
N LEU A 56 -3.13 12.50 3.42
CA LEU A 56 -1.80 12.87 3.87
C LEU A 56 -1.24 14.00 2.98
N PRO A 57 -0.67 15.07 3.56
CA PRO A 57 -0.20 16.23 2.79
C PRO A 57 0.95 15.86 1.84
N ASP A 58 1.69 14.80 2.16
CA ASP A 58 2.81 14.24 1.41
C ASP A 58 2.44 12.96 0.64
N ALA A 59 1.14 12.67 0.43
CA ALA A 59 0.69 11.42 -0.19
C ALA A 59 1.35 11.11 -1.54
N GLN A 60 1.60 12.14 -2.35
CA GLN A 60 2.28 11.99 -3.65
C GLN A 60 3.75 11.61 -3.48
N ASP A 61 4.46 12.27 -2.55
CA ASP A 61 5.87 12.01 -2.27
C ASP A 61 6.05 10.62 -1.64
N ARG A 62 5.14 10.23 -0.74
CA ARG A 62 5.07 8.88 -0.15
C ARG A 62 4.89 7.83 -1.24
N ALA A 63 3.89 7.98 -2.10
CA ALA A 63 3.66 7.05 -3.21
C ALA A 63 4.88 6.90 -4.12
N ALA A 64 5.55 8.02 -4.46
CA ALA A 64 6.76 8.00 -5.28
C ALA A 64 7.93 7.28 -4.58
N ALA A 65 8.12 7.52 -3.28
CA ALA A 65 9.17 6.86 -2.49
C ALA A 65 8.91 5.35 -2.37
N VAL A 66 7.67 4.94 -2.05
CA VAL A 66 7.30 3.52 -1.92
C VAL A 66 7.46 2.79 -3.25
N GLU A 67 7.02 3.38 -4.37
CA GLU A 67 7.23 2.79 -5.71
C GLU A 67 8.72 2.63 -6.04
N GLU A 68 9.56 3.61 -5.68
CA GLU A 68 11.00 3.53 -5.92
C GLU A 68 11.67 2.46 -5.04
N ILE A 69 11.28 2.33 -3.78
CA ILE A 69 11.76 1.25 -2.89
C ILE A 69 11.35 -0.12 -3.44
N ALA A 70 10.08 -0.28 -3.83
CA ALA A 70 9.59 -1.50 -4.48
C ALA A 70 10.32 -1.79 -5.79
N ARG A 71 10.73 -0.75 -6.53
CA ARG A 71 11.53 -0.89 -7.73
C ARG A 71 12.94 -1.41 -7.42
N LEU A 72 13.58 -0.90 -6.36
CA LEU A 72 14.93 -1.29 -5.96
C LEU A 72 14.99 -2.72 -5.39
N LEU A 73 13.98 -3.12 -4.62
CA LEU A 73 13.92 -4.45 -3.99
C LEU A 73 13.38 -5.54 -4.92
N GLY A 74 12.70 -5.17 -6.01
CA GLY A 74 12.24 -6.12 -7.02
C GLY A 74 11.18 -7.06 -6.46
N ASP A 75 11.46 -8.37 -6.48
CA ASP A 75 10.54 -9.42 -6.04
C ASP A 75 10.69 -9.77 -4.55
N ASP A 76 11.61 -9.11 -3.82
CA ASP A 76 11.78 -9.28 -2.38
C ASP A 76 10.68 -8.54 -1.60
N GLU A 77 9.50 -9.16 -1.53
CA GLU A 77 8.33 -8.62 -0.84
C GLU A 77 8.53 -8.52 0.69
N ASP A 78 9.24 -9.47 1.29
CA ASP A 78 9.48 -9.46 2.74
C ASP A 78 10.47 -8.34 3.10
N GLY A 79 11.54 -8.17 2.31
CA GLY A 79 12.46 -7.04 2.42
C GLY A 79 11.78 -5.70 2.20
N LEU A 80 10.83 -5.64 1.25
CA LEU A 80 10.02 -4.44 1.00
C LEU A 80 9.17 -4.09 2.23
N ALA A 81 8.38 -5.02 2.75
CA ALA A 81 7.52 -4.74 3.89
C ALA A 81 8.31 -4.31 5.13
N GLY A 82 9.48 -4.92 5.40
CA GLY A 82 10.34 -4.48 6.51
C GLY A 82 10.92 -3.08 6.30
N THR A 83 11.33 -2.77 5.07
CA THR A 83 11.82 -1.43 4.73
C THR A 83 10.73 -0.37 4.89
N LEU A 84 9.50 -0.66 4.45
CA LEU A 84 8.38 0.26 4.56
C LEU A 84 7.97 0.51 6.02
N GLU A 85 7.93 -0.54 6.84
CA GLU A 85 7.66 -0.44 8.27
C GLU A 85 8.70 0.46 8.98
N ASP A 86 10.00 0.26 8.70
CA ASP A 86 11.08 1.06 9.28
C ASP A 86 10.98 2.56 8.95
N PHE A 87 10.48 2.90 7.75
CA PHE A 87 10.29 4.29 7.33
C PHE A 87 8.91 4.87 7.67
N GLY A 88 7.99 4.06 8.24
CA GLY A 88 6.59 4.46 8.44
C GLY A 88 5.88 4.79 7.14
N LEU A 89 6.22 4.03 6.07
CA LEU A 89 5.71 4.20 4.72
C LEU A 89 4.54 3.29 4.40
#